data_AF-A0AAE1NWY8-F1
#
_entry.id   AF-A0AAE1NWY8-F1
#
_cell.length_a   1.000
_cell.length_b   1.000
_cell.length_c   1.000
_cell.angle_alpha   90.00
_cell.angle_beta   90.00
_cell.angle_gamma   90.00
#
_symmetry.space_group_name_H-M   'P 1'
#
loop_
_entity.id
_entity.type
_entity.pdbx_description
1 polymer ?
#
loop_
_entity_poly.entity_id
_entity_poly.type
_entity_poly.pdbx_seq_one_letter_code
_entity_poly.pdbx_strand_id
1 'polypeptide(L)'
;MLNKVIELYKEVVKVGEVKNAQILNITQDNVMIQVTRSFRNLTTKENVQTVTQHLLQNKQQQQQQQLNDILTFPPIHLDNKVLLQRMNNTGRLKAEVLKAGNNNNNNNNNNNTNHQCDEYVTITDCHTSITTTYNLSSADKHGKVYTDSTFSCLEFSLDDSKLLYIAEEKQPKPSSYFNTTHT
;
A
#
# COMPACT_ATOMS: atom_id res chain seq x y z
N MET A 1 8.01 -30.62 0.57
CA MET A 1 9.14 -29.74 0.21
C MET A 1 8.67 -28.50 -0.54
N LEU A 2 7.89 -28.66 -1.63
CA LEU A 2 7.41 -27.54 -2.46
C LEU A 2 6.62 -26.45 -1.69
N ASN A 3 5.67 -26.82 -0.82
CA ASN A 3 4.87 -25.84 -0.08
C ASN A 3 5.73 -24.92 0.81
N LYS A 4 6.75 -25.48 1.48
CA LYS A 4 7.69 -24.71 2.30
C LYS A 4 8.50 -23.72 1.47
N VAL A 5 8.89 -24.11 0.25
CA VAL A 5 9.59 -23.22 -0.70
C VAL A 5 8.68 -22.08 -1.14
N ILE A 6 7.41 -22.37 -1.42
CA ILE A 6 6.41 -21.35 -1.80
C ILE A 6 6.15 -20.38 -0.65
N GLU A 7 6.02 -20.87 0.59
CA GLU A 7 5.85 -20.04 1.77
C GLU A 7 7.06 -19.13 2.00
N LEU A 8 8.28 -19.67 1.92
CA LEU A 8 9.49 -18.87 2.03
C LEU A 8 9.57 -17.80 0.94
N TYR A 9 9.26 -18.16 -0.30
CA TYR A 9 9.22 -17.21 -1.41
C TYR A 9 8.24 -16.06 -1.13
N LYS A 10 7.04 -16.35 -0.62
CA LYS A 10 6.04 -15.34 -0.26
C LYS A 10 6.54 -14.36 0.80
N GLU A 11 7.34 -14.81 1.76
CA GLU A 11 7.93 -13.92 2.77
C GLU A 11 9.09 -13.09 2.22
N VAL A 12 10.00 -13.70 1.46
CA VAL A 12 11.17 -13.02 0.90
C VAL A 12 10.76 -11.92 -0.09
N VAL A 13 9.74 -12.16 -0.91
CA VAL A 13 9.31 -11.20 -1.94
C VAL A 13 8.74 -9.90 -1.34
N LYS A 14 8.29 -9.91 -0.08
CA LYS A 14 7.82 -8.70 0.62
C LYS A 14 8.96 -7.72 0.92
N VAL A 15 10.21 -8.21 0.93
CA VAL A 15 11.41 -7.41 1.10
C VAL A 15 11.82 -6.88 -0.28
N GLY A 16 11.71 -5.56 -0.46
CA GLY A 16 12.09 -4.93 -1.72
C GLY A 16 13.60 -4.94 -1.95
N GLU A 17 13.97 -5.21 -3.21
CA GLU A 17 15.35 -5.12 -3.66
C GLU A 17 15.71 -3.65 -3.89
N VAL A 18 16.86 -3.20 -3.38
CA VAL A 18 17.37 -1.85 -3.62
C VAL A 18 17.81 -1.73 -5.08
N LYS A 19 17.19 -0.80 -5.82
CA LYS A 19 17.51 -0.54 -7.24
C LYS A 19 18.37 0.69 -7.44
N ASN A 20 18.22 1.69 -6.60
CA ASN A 20 19.00 2.92 -6.66
C ASN A 20 19.14 3.52 -5.25
N ALA A 21 20.23 4.21 -4.99
CA ALA A 21 20.41 5.04 -3.81
C ALA A 21 21.16 6.30 -4.22
N GLN A 22 20.65 7.46 -3.79
CA GLN A 22 21.24 8.75 -4.11
C GLN A 22 21.26 9.65 -2.88
N ILE A 23 22.31 10.45 -2.75
CA ILE A 23 22.38 11.49 -1.73
C ILE A 23 21.69 12.73 -2.31
N LEU A 24 20.60 13.16 -1.67
CA LEU A 24 19.82 14.33 -2.11
C LEU A 24 20.43 15.63 -1.61
N ASN A 25 20.94 15.62 -0.38
CA ASN A 25 21.46 16.81 0.25
C ASN A 25 22.55 16.44 1.27
N ILE A 26 23.60 17.25 1.33
CA ILE A 26 24.65 17.17 2.34
C ILE A 26 24.83 18.57 2.91
N THR A 27 24.70 18.66 4.23
CA THR A 27 25.01 19.85 5.02
C THR A 27 26.05 19.47 6.08
N GLN A 28 26.52 20.44 6.87
CA GLN A 28 27.48 20.18 7.94
C GLN A 28 26.96 19.16 8.96
N ASP A 29 25.66 19.23 9.27
CA ASP A 29 25.05 18.42 10.33
C ASP A 29 24.11 17.34 9.81
N ASN A 30 23.70 17.39 8.54
CA ASN A 30 22.70 16.49 8.00
C ASN A 30 23.08 15.91 6.65
N VAL A 31 22.81 14.62 6.46
CA VAL A 31 22.86 13.95 5.15
C VAL A 31 21.49 13.36 4.86
N MET A 32 20.92 13.72 3.70
CA MET A 32 19.67 13.17 3.22
C MET A 32 19.94 12.17 2.11
N ILE A 33 19.53 10.92 2.32
CA ILE A 33 19.69 9.82 1.37
C ILE A 33 18.32 9.38 0.90
N GLN A 34 18.16 9.15 -0.39
CA GLN A 34 16.99 8.55 -0.99
C GLN A 34 17.32 7.17 -1.52
N VAL A 35 16.52 6.17 -1.16
CA VAL A 35 16.65 4.79 -1.60
C VAL A 35 15.41 4.41 -2.40
N THR A 36 15.62 3.91 -3.61
CA THR A 36 14.55 3.34 -4.46
C THR A 36 14.60 1.82 -4.35
N ARG A 37 13.46 1.21 -4.00
CA ARG A 37 13.29 -0.23 -3.93
C ARG A 37 12.26 -0.71 -4.94
N SER A 38 12.41 -1.95 -5.39
CA SER A 38 11.44 -2.62 -6.25
C SER A 38 11.10 -4.00 -5.68
N PHE A 39 9.82 -4.35 -5.67
CA PHE A 39 9.36 -5.66 -5.26
C PHE A 39 8.21 -6.15 -6.13
N ARG A 40 8.04 -7.48 -6.17
CA ARG A 40 6.91 -8.11 -6.84
C ARG A 40 5.74 -8.19 -5.88
N ASN A 41 4.65 -7.47 -6.16
CA ASN A 41 3.42 -7.65 -5.41
C ASN A 41 2.67 -8.89 -5.93
N LEU A 42 2.61 -9.95 -5.11
CA LEU A 42 1.98 -11.21 -5.51
C LEU A 42 0.45 -11.11 -5.57
N THR A 43 -0.15 -10.19 -4.81
CA THR A 43 -1.61 -9.99 -4.75
C THR A 43 -2.09 -9.27 -6.02
N THR A 44 -1.44 -8.16 -6.39
CA THR A 44 -1.78 -7.41 -7.61
C THR A 44 -1.16 -8.00 -8.88
N LYS A 45 -0.14 -8.86 -8.73
CA LYS A 45 0.69 -9.40 -9.81
C LYS A 45 1.46 -8.33 -10.58
N GLU A 46 1.81 -7.23 -9.91
CA GLU A 46 2.55 -6.11 -10.50
C GLU A 46 3.93 -5.97 -9.83
N ASN A 47 4.87 -5.33 -10.52
CA ASN A 47 6.10 -4.86 -9.88
C ASN A 47 5.87 -3.45 -9.35
N VAL A 48 6.12 -3.25 -8.07
CA VAL A 48 5.93 -1.97 -7.37
C VAL A 48 7.29 -1.36 -7.10
N GLN A 49 7.42 -0.06 -7.38
CA GLN A 49 8.59 0.73 -7.00
C GLN A 49 8.21 1.68 -5.88
N THR A 50 9.07 1.74 -4.87
CA THR A 50 8.92 2.66 -3.74
C THR A 50 10.20 3.47 -3.55
N VAL A 51 10.03 4.69 -3.05
CA VAL A 51 11.13 5.54 -2.62
C VAL A 51 10.99 5.82 -1.14
N THR A 52 12.11 5.68 -0.42
CA THR A 52 12.23 6.00 1.00
C THR A 52 13.33 7.03 1.16
N GLN A 53 13.10 8.04 1.99
CA GLN A 53 14.13 9.01 2.35
C GLN A 53 14.61 8.76 3.78
N HIS A 54 15.89 8.93 4.01
CA HIS A 54 16.54 8.83 5.31
C HIS A 54 17.31 10.12 5.56
N LEU A 55 17.07 10.73 6.72
CA LEU A 55 17.81 11.90 7.20
C LEU A 55 18.72 11.43 8.34
N LEU A 56 20.02 11.49 8.09
CA LEU A 56 21.05 11.28 9.10
C LEU A 56 21.40 12.64 9.70
N GLN A 57 21.22 12.78 11.00
CA GLN A 57 21.54 14.00 11.74
C GLN A 57 22.69 13.74 12.71
N ASN A 58 23.73 14.56 12.58
CA ASN A 58 24.83 14.62 13.53
C ASN A 58 24.43 15.56 14.68
N LYS A 59 24.25 15.01 15.88
CA LYS A 59 23.99 15.79 17.09
C LYS A 59 25.31 16.06 17.80
N GLN A 60 25.91 17.23 17.54
CA GLN A 60 26.99 17.72 18.38
C GLN A 60 26.42 18.20 19.72
N GLN A 61 26.37 17.32 20.73
CA GLN A 61 26.21 17.76 22.11
C GLN A 61 27.59 17.94 22.74
N GLN A 62 27.75 19.05 23.45
CA GLN A 62 28.98 19.41 24.14
C GLN A 62 29.47 18.23 25.01
N GLN A 63 30.64 17.68 24.64
CA GLN A 63 31.48 16.73 25.39
C GLN A 63 31.10 15.24 25.42
N GLN A 64 30.05 14.75 24.73
CA GLN A 64 29.87 13.30 24.54
C GLN A 64 29.44 12.99 23.10
N GLN A 65 30.22 12.17 22.39
CA GLN A 65 29.85 11.64 21.08
C GLN A 65 28.61 10.76 21.26
N GLN A 66 27.44 11.27 20.89
CA GLN A 66 26.22 10.46 20.80
C GLN A 66 25.96 10.02 19.35
N LEU A 67 25.26 8.90 19.24
CA LEU A 67 24.87 8.23 18.01
C LEU A 67 24.21 9.21 17.02
N ASN A 68 24.53 9.09 15.73
CA ASN A 68 23.79 9.80 14.67
C ASN A 68 22.33 9.36 14.71
N ASP A 69 21.39 10.31 14.79
CA ASP A 69 19.96 10.00 14.69
C ASP A 69 19.61 9.77 13.22
N ILE A 70 18.97 8.64 12.93
CA ILE A 70 18.45 8.33 11.60
C ILE A 70 16.93 8.47 11.63
N LEU A 71 16.42 9.52 10.98
CA LEU A 71 15.00 9.66 10.72
C LEU A 71 14.66 9.00 9.37
N THR A 72 13.72 8.06 9.38
CA THR A 72 13.23 7.40 8.16
C THR A 72 11.85 7.92 7.82
N PHE A 73 11.71 8.48 6.63
CA PHE A 73 10.42 8.91 6.12
C PHE A 73 9.64 7.72 5.56
N PRO A 74 8.30 7.76 5.58
CA PRO A 74 7.47 6.69 5.04
C PRO A 74 7.78 6.42 3.56
N PRO A 75 7.80 5.15 3.13
CA PRO A 75 7.91 4.82 1.72
C PRO A 75 6.79 5.47 0.89
N ILE A 76 7.14 5.97 -0.28
CA ILE A 76 6.23 6.56 -1.26
C ILE A 76 6.18 5.62 -2.46
N HIS A 77 4.97 5.20 -2.83
CA HIS A 77 4.73 4.48 -4.08
C HIS A 77 4.96 5.40 -5.28
N LEU A 78 5.73 4.93 -6.28
CA LEU A 78 6.00 5.72 -7.49
C LEU A 78 4.87 5.63 -8.52
N ASP A 79 3.94 4.68 -8.34
CA ASP A 79 2.77 4.58 -9.20
C ASP A 79 1.66 5.54 -8.75
N ASN A 80 1.00 6.16 -9.71
CA ASN A 80 -0.12 7.08 -9.45
C ASN A 80 -1.43 6.32 -9.14
N LYS A 81 -1.35 5.22 -8.39
CA LYS A 81 -2.49 4.33 -8.06
C LYS A 81 -3.02 4.52 -6.64
N VAL A 82 -2.31 5.27 -5.81
CA VAL A 82 -2.72 5.57 -4.42
C VAL A 82 -3.95 6.47 -4.43
N LEU A 83 -5.03 5.99 -3.81
CA LEU A 83 -6.29 6.69 -3.62
C LEU A 83 -6.35 7.35 -2.25
N LEU A 84 -5.93 6.63 -1.21
CA LEU A 84 -5.90 7.08 0.18
C LEU A 84 -4.61 6.64 0.83
N GLN A 85 -4.13 7.39 1.82
CA GLN A 85 -2.99 6.99 2.64
C GLN A 85 -3.17 7.45 4.08
N ARG A 86 -2.70 6.64 5.02
CA ARG A 86 -2.71 6.95 6.45
C ARG A 86 -1.48 6.36 7.11
N MET A 87 -0.92 7.08 8.08
CA MET A 87 0.08 6.53 9.00
C MET A 87 -0.56 6.22 10.34
N ASN A 88 -0.04 5.22 11.02
CA ASN A 88 -0.39 5.00 12.41
C ASN A 88 0.23 6.08 13.32
N ASN A 89 -0.19 6.11 14.59
CA ASN A 89 0.22 7.14 15.55
C ASN A 89 1.74 7.18 15.81
N THR A 90 2.41 6.02 15.68
CA THR A 90 3.87 5.92 15.87
C THR A 90 4.66 6.26 14.61
N GLY A 91 3.98 6.42 13.47
CA GLY A 91 4.58 6.59 12.15
C GLY A 91 5.34 5.38 11.61
N ARG A 92 5.28 4.25 12.32
CA ARG A 92 5.92 3.00 11.92
C ARG A 92 5.20 2.31 10.77
N LEU A 93 3.87 2.36 10.74
CA LEU A 93 3.05 1.69 9.73
C LEU A 93 2.39 2.72 8.83
N LYS A 94 2.44 2.47 7.53
CA LYS A 94 1.72 3.21 6.51
C LYS A 94 0.70 2.30 5.85
N ALA A 95 -0.56 2.71 5.82
CA ALA A 95 -1.61 2.08 5.02
C ALA A 95 -1.88 2.92 3.78
N GLU A 96 -2.04 2.27 2.63
CA GLU A 96 -2.45 2.91 1.38
C GLU A 96 -3.55 2.09 0.72
N VAL A 97 -4.61 2.76 0.26
CA VAL A 97 -5.61 2.16 -0.62
C VAL A 97 -5.19 2.44 -2.05
N LEU A 98 -5.11 1.39 -2.85
CA LEU A 98 -4.64 1.41 -4.23
C LEU A 98 -5.77 0.98 -5.17
N LYS A 99 -5.86 1.62 -6.32
CA LYS A 99 -6.66 1.11 -7.45
C LYS A 99 -5.85 0.09 -8.25
N ALA A 100 -6.50 -0.96 -8.76
CA ALA A 100 -5.89 -1.84 -9.75
C ALA A 100 -5.35 -1.04 -10.95
N GLY A 101 -4.20 -1.47 -11.50
CA GLY A 101 -3.76 -1.00 -12.80
C GLY A 101 -4.76 -1.39 -13.89
N ASN A 102 -5.03 -0.48 -14.82
CA ASN A 102 -5.78 -0.81 -16.04
C ASN A 102 -4.94 -1.78 -16.89
N ASN A 103 -5.12 -3.08 -16.70
CA ASN A 103 -4.67 -4.07 -17.67
C ASN A 103 -5.62 -4.04 -18.87
N ASN A 104 -5.45 -3.03 -19.75
CA ASN A 104 -6.21 -2.87 -21.00
C ASN A 104 -5.91 -3.96 -22.06
N ASN A 105 -5.47 -5.15 -21.65
CA ASN A 105 -5.10 -6.25 -22.54
C ASN A 105 -6.17 -7.34 -22.66
N ASN A 106 -7.42 -7.07 -22.26
CA ASN A 106 -8.53 -7.97 -22.51
C ASN A 106 -9.46 -7.38 -23.58
N ASN A 107 -9.13 -7.64 -24.85
CA ASN A 107 -10.06 -7.59 -25.98
C ASN A 107 -11.10 -8.72 -25.89
N ASN A 108 -11.81 -8.83 -24.76
CA ASN A 108 -12.93 -9.74 -24.62
C ASN A 108 -14.20 -8.92 -24.41
N ASN A 109 -14.91 -8.70 -25.52
CA ASN A 109 -16.25 -8.11 -25.59
C ASN A 109 -17.32 -9.01 -24.94
N ASN A 110 -17.19 -9.26 -23.64
CA ASN A 110 -18.28 -9.83 -22.84
C ASN A 110 -18.77 -8.74 -21.88
N ASN A 111 -19.62 -7.87 -22.42
CA ASN A 111 -20.42 -6.94 -21.65
C ASN A 111 -21.38 -7.74 -20.76
N ASN A 112 -21.07 -7.88 -19.47
CA ASN A 112 -22.00 -8.02 -18.33
C ASN A 112 -21.28 -8.42 -17.03
N THR A 113 -20.28 -7.65 -16.61
CA THR A 113 -19.89 -7.60 -15.20
C THR A 113 -19.78 -6.13 -14.81
N ASN A 114 -20.53 -5.74 -13.78
CA ASN A 114 -20.40 -4.40 -13.17
C ASN A 114 -18.91 -4.10 -12.99
N HIS A 115 -18.44 -2.99 -13.58
CA HIS A 115 -17.06 -2.53 -13.50
C HIS A 115 -16.69 -2.20 -12.04
N GLN A 116 -16.40 -3.23 -11.26
CA GLN A 116 -15.70 -3.13 -10.01
C GLN A 116 -14.22 -3.11 -10.37
N CYS A 117 -13.61 -1.92 -10.32
CA CYS A 117 -12.15 -1.85 -10.32
C CYS A 117 -11.70 -2.52 -9.02
N ASP A 118 -10.84 -3.54 -9.13
CA ASP A 118 -10.27 -4.16 -7.94
C ASP A 118 -9.52 -3.10 -7.13
N GLU A 119 -9.83 -3.03 -5.83
CA GLU A 119 -9.16 -2.13 -4.89
C GLU A 119 -8.34 -2.97 -3.91
N TYR A 120 -7.17 -2.48 -3.58
CA TYR A 120 -6.24 -3.14 -2.68
C TYR A 120 -5.89 -2.23 -1.52
N VAL A 121 -5.51 -2.82 -0.40
CA VAL A 121 -4.86 -2.09 0.69
C VAL A 121 -3.46 -2.64 0.91
N THR A 122 -2.47 -1.78 0.88
CA THR A 122 -1.09 -2.06 1.29
C THR A 122 -0.85 -1.57 2.69
N ILE A 123 -0.18 -2.37 3.50
CA ILE A 123 0.36 -1.95 4.80
C ILE A 123 1.86 -2.16 4.76
N THR A 124 2.61 -1.09 5.01
CA THR A 124 4.07 -1.05 4.91
C THR A 124 4.66 -0.65 6.25
N ASP A 125 5.62 -1.42 6.75
CA ASP A 125 6.45 -1.01 7.88
C ASP A 125 7.54 -0.06 7.35
N CYS A 126 7.50 1.20 7.77
CA CYS A 126 8.35 2.27 7.26
C CYS A 126 9.84 2.07 7.57
N HIS A 127 10.17 1.33 8.62
CA HIS A 127 11.57 1.07 9.01
C HIS A 127 12.18 -0.07 8.20
N THR A 128 11.42 -1.15 8.03
CA THR A 128 11.88 -2.35 7.32
C THR A 128 11.58 -2.31 5.82
N SER A 129 10.70 -1.40 5.39
CA SER A 129 10.13 -1.36 4.03
C SER A 129 9.38 -2.64 3.61
N ILE A 130 9.01 -3.50 4.57
CA ILE A 130 8.24 -4.72 4.31
C ILE A 130 6.79 -4.33 4.03
N THR A 131 6.27 -4.78 2.89
CA THR A 131 4.91 -4.46 2.42
C THR A 131 4.03 -5.70 2.38
N THR A 132 2.81 -5.61 2.91
CA THR A 132 1.77 -6.64 2.77
C THR A 132 0.56 -6.05 2.03
N THR A 133 -0.06 -6.83 1.14
CA THR A 133 -1.18 -6.37 0.31
C THR A 133 -2.39 -7.28 0.42
N TYR A 134 -3.56 -6.68 0.62
CA TYR A 134 -4.85 -7.35 0.68
C TYR A 134 -5.75 -6.88 -0.46
N ASN A 135 -6.48 -7.80 -1.09
CA ASN A 135 -7.50 -7.49 -2.08
C ASN A 135 -8.83 -7.22 -1.36
N LEU A 136 -9.32 -5.98 -1.41
CA LEU A 136 -10.55 -5.57 -0.75
C LEU A 136 -11.79 -6.15 -1.45
N SER A 137 -11.73 -6.28 -2.78
CA SER A 137 -12.81 -6.85 -3.60
C SER A 137 -12.98 -8.37 -3.44
N SER A 138 -11.96 -9.08 -2.93
CA SER A 138 -11.96 -10.56 -2.84
C SER A 138 -13.06 -11.15 -1.97
N ALA A 139 -13.54 -10.40 -0.98
CA ALA A 139 -14.57 -10.87 -0.06
C ALA A 139 -16.00 -10.57 -0.56
N ASP A 140 -16.16 -9.78 -1.62
CA ASP A 140 -17.44 -9.35 -2.19
C ASP A 140 -18.43 -8.80 -1.13
N LYS A 141 -17.89 -8.06 -0.14
CA LYS A 141 -18.64 -7.55 1.03
C LYS A 141 -19.13 -6.11 0.88
N HIS A 142 -18.51 -5.32 0.01
CA HIS A 142 -18.76 -3.88 -0.13
C HIS A 142 -18.60 -3.44 -1.60
N GLY A 143 -19.09 -2.24 -1.91
CA GLY A 143 -18.85 -1.54 -3.17
C GLY A 143 -17.47 -0.88 -3.19
N LYS A 144 -17.35 0.32 -3.77
CA LYS A 144 -16.06 1.03 -3.83
C LYS A 144 -15.67 1.62 -2.48
N VAL A 145 -14.37 1.69 -2.20
CA VAL A 145 -13.85 2.49 -1.08
C VAL A 145 -14.16 3.95 -1.37
N TYR A 146 -14.64 4.65 -0.35
CA TYR A 146 -14.93 6.07 -0.44
C TYR A 146 -13.64 6.86 -0.28
N THR A 147 -13.26 7.65 -1.30
CA THR A 147 -11.93 8.29 -1.38
C THR A 147 -11.96 9.81 -1.21
N ASP A 148 -13.11 10.39 -0.92
CA ASP A 148 -13.22 11.84 -0.72
C ASP A 148 -12.53 12.24 0.60
N SER A 149 -11.79 13.34 0.56
CA SER A 149 -11.09 13.93 1.71
C SER A 149 -12.01 14.47 2.82
N THR A 150 -13.31 14.59 2.55
CA THR A 150 -14.28 15.23 3.48
C THR A 150 -14.47 14.43 4.77
N PHE A 151 -14.27 13.11 4.74
CA PHE A 151 -14.37 12.23 5.92
C PHE A 151 -13.04 11.49 6.15
N SER A 152 -12.72 11.12 7.39
CA SER A 152 -11.58 10.21 7.63
C SER A 152 -11.96 8.81 7.19
N CYS A 153 -11.60 8.45 5.96
CA CYS A 153 -12.03 7.21 5.31
C CYS A 153 -11.03 6.07 5.44
N LEU A 154 -9.90 6.30 6.12
CA LEU A 154 -8.84 5.32 6.36
C LEU A 154 -8.13 5.64 7.67
N GLU A 155 -8.26 4.77 8.68
CA GLU A 155 -7.73 5.02 10.03
C GLU A 155 -7.23 3.73 10.69
N PHE A 156 -6.09 3.81 11.39
CA PHE A 156 -5.64 2.72 12.25
C PHE A 156 -6.41 2.74 13.58
N SER A 157 -6.66 1.57 14.17
CA SER A 157 -7.09 1.50 15.56
C SER A 157 -6.00 2.01 16.50
N LEU A 158 -6.36 2.42 17.72
CA LEU A 158 -5.42 2.99 18.70
C LEU A 158 -4.25 2.06 19.07
N ASP A 159 -4.46 0.74 18.94
CA ASP A 159 -3.49 -0.31 19.20
C ASP A 159 -2.79 -0.81 17.93
N ASP A 160 -3.00 -0.15 16.79
CA ASP A 160 -2.48 -0.49 15.46
C ASP A 160 -2.84 -1.91 14.95
N SER A 161 -3.73 -2.63 15.64
CA SER A 161 -4.08 -4.01 15.31
C SER A 161 -5.10 -4.14 14.17
N LYS A 162 -5.82 -3.06 13.88
CA LYS A 162 -6.89 -3.01 12.87
C LYS A 162 -6.76 -1.76 12.03
N LEU A 163 -7.30 -1.85 10.83
CA LEU A 163 -7.42 -0.75 9.89
C LEU A 163 -8.90 -0.61 9.53
N LEU A 164 -9.45 0.57 9.75
CA LEU A 164 -10.79 0.98 9.36
C LEU A 164 -10.73 1.64 7.99
N TYR A 165 -11.67 1.30 7.12
CA TYR A 165 -11.95 2.07 5.91
C TYR A 165 -13.47 2.18 5.69
N ILE A 166 -13.88 3.20 4.94
CA ILE A 166 -15.29 3.42 4.58
C ILE A 166 -15.48 3.02 3.12
N ALA A 167 -16.54 2.26 2.83
CA ALA A 167 -16.89 1.82 1.49
C ALA A 167 -18.40 1.88 1.26
N GLU A 168 -18.80 1.91 -0.01
CA GLU A 168 -20.20 1.84 -0.41
C GLU A 168 -20.84 0.54 0.09
N GLU A 169 -22.08 0.66 0.56
CA GLU A 169 -22.88 -0.53 0.90
C GLU A 169 -23.18 -1.32 -0.36
N LYS A 170 -22.93 -2.62 -0.31
CA LYS A 170 -23.21 -3.51 -1.43
C LYS A 170 -24.72 -3.67 -1.60
N GLN A 171 -25.24 -3.13 -2.68
CA GLN A 171 -26.64 -3.30 -3.02
C GLN A 171 -26.92 -4.74 -3.52
N PRO A 172 -28.07 -5.33 -3.13
CA PRO A 172 -28.48 -6.62 -3.68
C PRO A 172 -28.59 -6.52 -5.20
N LYS A 173 -28.18 -7.58 -5.90
CA LYS A 173 -28.32 -7.63 -7.36
C LYS A 173 -29.80 -7.43 -7.70
N PRO A 174 -30.17 -6.45 -8.53
CA PRO A 174 -31.56 -6.24 -8.90
C PRO A 174 -32.08 -7.52 -9.56
N SER A 175 -33.24 -7.99 -9.13
CA SER A 175 -33.91 -9.12 -9.77
C SER A 175 -34.27 -8.72 -11.20
N SER A 176 -33.99 -9.60 -12.16
CA SER A 176 -34.44 -9.41 -13.55
C SER A 176 -35.95 -9.20 -13.57
N TYR A 177 -36.40 -8.12 -14.21
CA TYR A 177 -37.82 -7.83 -14.41
C TYR A 177 -38.54 -8.95 -15.19
N PHE A 178 -37.78 -9.77 -15.93
CA PHE A 178 -38.31 -10.86 -16.75
C PHE A 178 -38.49 -12.19 -16.01
N ASN A 179 -38.09 -12.30 -14.74
CA ASN A 179 -38.29 -13.52 -13.95
C ASN A 179 -39.65 -13.58 -13.24
N THR A 180 -40.50 -12.56 -13.40
CA THR A 180 -41.88 -12.61 -12.94
C THR A 180 -42.72 -13.27 -14.02
N THR A 181 -42.81 -14.60 -13.99
CA THR A 181 -43.84 -15.33 -14.73
C THR A 181 -45.21 -14.89 -14.21
N HIS A 182 -45.81 -13.93 -14.90
CA HIS A 182 -47.26 -13.75 -14.85
C HIS A 182 -47.87 -14.84 -15.72
N THR A 183 -48.20 -15.99 -15.10
CA THR A 183 -49.19 -17.03 -15.45
C THR A 183 -48.68 -18.40 -15.07
#